data_AF-A0A3A8S002-F1
#
_entry.id   AF-A0A3A8S002-F1
#
_cell.length_a   1.000
_cell.length_b   1.000
_cell.length_c   1.000
_cell.angle_alpha   90.00
_cell.angle_beta   90.00
_cell.angle_gamma   90.00
#
_symmetry.space_group_name_H-M   'P 1'
#
loop_
_entity.id
_entity.type
_entity.pdbx_description
1 polymer ?
#
loop_
_entity_poly.entity_id
_entity_poly.type
_entity_poly.pdbx_seq_one_letter_code
_entity_poly.pdbx_strand_id
1 'polypeptide(L)'
;MVLALALLIAGGARAEGEVLDVARATVTLQDGRTVVVAEGCWLSTERCILTARELRRLQAENEVLRQQPRPVPVLAVVLAVVLGAGAGFALARVR
;
A
#
# COMPACT_ATOMS: atom_id res chain seq x y z
N MET A 1 35.47 -33.05 3.55
CA MET A 1 35.37 -32.40 2.22
C MET A 1 33.95 -32.39 1.64
N VAL A 2 33.16 -33.46 1.81
CA VAL A 2 31.78 -33.53 1.30
C VAL A 2 30.87 -32.41 1.85
N LEU A 3 30.99 -32.06 3.14
CA LEU A 3 30.19 -31.01 3.75
C LEU A 3 30.51 -29.61 3.19
N ALA A 4 31.80 -29.28 3.03
CA ALA A 4 32.23 -28.01 2.45
C ALA A 4 31.78 -27.86 0.98
N LEU A 5 31.79 -28.97 0.23
CA LEU A 5 31.26 -29.01 -1.13
C LEU A 5 29.73 -28.86 -1.16
N ALA A 6 29.02 -29.49 -0.23
CA ALA A 6 27.57 -29.34 -0.10
C ALA A 6 27.16 -27.90 0.28
N LEU A 7 27.92 -27.22 1.13
CA LEU A 7 27.72 -25.81 1.46
C LEU A 7 28.02 -24.87 0.28
N LEU A 8 29.02 -25.19 -0.55
CA LEU A 8 29.31 -24.44 -1.78
C LEU A 8 28.23 -24.63 -2.85
N ILE A 9 27.60 -25.81 -2.94
CA ILE A 9 26.48 -26.08 -3.87
C ILE A 9 25.16 -25.49 -3.35
N ALA A 10 24.98 -25.42 -2.02
CA ALA A 10 23.90 -24.64 -1.40
C ALA A 10 24.11 -23.12 -1.53
N GLY A 11 25.30 -22.71 -2.01
CA GLY A 11 25.71 -21.33 -2.28
C GLY A 11 24.94 -20.73 -3.44
N GLY A 12 23.76 -20.22 -3.14
CA GLY A 12 22.96 -19.41 -4.03
C GLY A 12 21.71 -20.15 -4.45
N ALA A 13 20.65 -20.02 -3.65
CA ALA A 13 19.32 -19.94 -4.22
C ALA A 13 19.32 -18.74 -5.17
N ARG A 14 19.75 -18.97 -6.42
CA ARG A 14 19.59 -18.02 -7.50
C ARG A 14 18.09 -17.96 -7.71
N ALA A 15 17.48 -16.93 -7.16
CA ALA A 15 16.12 -16.56 -7.51
C ALA A 15 16.13 -16.17 -8.99
N GLU A 16 16.04 -17.16 -9.88
CA GLU A 16 15.74 -16.96 -11.29
C GLU A 16 14.29 -16.46 -11.47
N GLY A 17 13.47 -16.55 -10.42
CA GLY A 17 12.15 -15.93 -10.34
C GLY A 17 12.23 -14.46 -9.93
N GLU A 18 11.58 -13.60 -10.72
CA GLU A 18 11.38 -12.16 -10.48
C GLU A 18 10.72 -11.86 -9.11
N VAL A 19 10.08 -12.87 -8.53
CA VAL A 19 9.32 -12.83 -7.28
C VAL A 19 9.59 -14.14 -6.53
N LEU A 20 9.96 -14.04 -5.25
CA LEU A 20 10.13 -15.19 -4.36
C LEU A 20 9.16 -15.07 -3.19
N ASP A 21 8.26 -16.04 -3.07
CA ASP A 21 7.41 -16.16 -1.88
C ASP A 21 8.22 -16.78 -0.73
N VAL A 22 8.18 -16.16 0.44
CA VAL A 22 9.07 -16.44 1.56
C VAL A 22 8.24 -16.79 2.78
N ALA A 23 8.18 -18.08 3.14
CA ALA A 23 7.58 -18.50 4.41
C ALA A 23 8.50 -18.17 5.61
N ARG A 24 9.82 -18.33 5.45
CA ARG A 24 10.83 -17.94 6.44
C ARG A 24 12.19 -17.72 5.78
N ALA A 25 12.86 -16.64 6.14
CA ALA A 25 14.22 -16.34 5.71
C ALA A 25 15.05 -15.68 6.83
N THR A 26 16.36 -15.85 6.75
CA THR A 26 17.31 -15.12 7.60
C THR A 26 18.08 -14.16 6.71
N VAL A 27 17.99 -12.86 7.00
CA VAL A 27 18.67 -11.80 6.26
C VAL A 27 19.87 -11.33 7.08
N THR A 28 21.06 -11.39 6.49
CA THR A 28 22.26 -10.74 7.02
C THR A 28 22.30 -9.30 6.51
N LEU A 29 22.18 -8.34 7.42
CA LEU A 29 22.33 -6.93 7.11
C LEU A 29 23.81 -6.58 6.89
N GLN A 30 24.06 -5.46 6.22
CA GLN A 30 25.42 -4.99 5.93
C GLN A 30 26.25 -4.68 7.19
N ASP A 31 25.58 -4.45 8.33
CA ASP A 31 26.20 -4.25 9.64
C ASP A 31 26.48 -5.58 10.38
N GLY A 32 26.28 -6.73 9.72
CA GLY A 32 26.54 -8.05 10.26
C GLY A 32 25.41 -8.62 11.14
N ARG A 33 24.35 -7.85 11.40
CA ARG A 33 23.18 -8.35 12.14
C ARG A 33 22.38 -9.33 11.29
N THR A 34 21.75 -10.30 11.95
CA THR A 34 20.82 -11.22 11.31
C THR A 34 19.39 -10.90 11.74
N VAL A 35 18.47 -10.86 10.78
CA VAL A 35 17.05 -10.67 11.03
C VAL A 35 16.30 -11.86 10.44
N VAL A 36 15.46 -12.49 11.27
CA VAL A 36 14.54 -13.52 10.81
C VAL A 36 13.30 -12.82 10.28
N VAL A 37 13.01 -13.05 9.00
CA VAL A 37 11.78 -12.61 8.35
C VAL A 37 10.90 -13.84 8.23
N ALA A 38 9.71 -13.80 8.83
CA ALA A 38 8.69 -14.82 8.65
C ALA A 38 7.62 -14.25 7.74
N GLU A 39 7.28 -15.02 6.70
CA GLU A 39 6.24 -14.71 5.72
C GLU A 39 6.55 -13.48 4.83
N GLY A 40 5.96 -13.43 3.64
CA GLY A 40 6.05 -12.30 2.72
C GLY A 40 6.68 -12.62 1.37
N CYS A 41 6.91 -11.57 0.58
CA CYS A 41 7.36 -11.67 -0.79
C CYS A 41 8.64 -10.87 -1.00
N TRP A 42 9.66 -11.50 -1.57
CA TRP A 42 10.90 -10.85 -1.96
C TRP A 42 10.86 -10.54 -3.44
N LEU A 43 11.14 -9.29 -3.76
CA LEU A 43 11.25 -8.79 -5.11
C LEU A 43 12.71 -8.53 -5.43
N SER A 44 13.04 -8.53 -6.72
CA SER A 44 14.34 -8.05 -7.16
C SER A 44 14.58 -6.59 -6.71
N THR A 45 15.84 -6.22 -6.50
CA THR A 45 16.22 -4.85 -6.12
C THR A 45 15.67 -3.81 -7.09
N GLU A 46 15.68 -4.13 -8.39
CA GLU A 46 15.13 -3.26 -9.43
C GLU A 46 13.63 -3.02 -9.21
N ARG A 47 12.84 -4.08 -8.97
CA ARG A 47 11.40 -3.96 -8.70
C ARG A 47 11.12 -3.18 -7.42
N CYS A 48 11.88 -3.42 -6.36
CA CYS A 48 11.78 -2.62 -5.12
C CYS A 48 11.97 -1.13 -5.40
N ILE A 49 12.96 -0.76 -6.22
CA ILE A 49 13.22 0.64 -6.58
C ILE A 49 12.08 1.22 -7.44
N LEU A 50 11.59 0.47 -8.43
CA LEU A 50 10.49 0.91 -9.29
C LEU A 50 9.21 1.13 -8.48
N THR A 51 8.84 0.18 -7.62
CA THR A 51 7.67 0.30 -6.74
C THR A 51 7.80 1.46 -5.78
N ALA A 52 8.98 1.68 -5.19
CA ALA A 52 9.21 2.82 -4.30
C ALA A 52 9.06 4.17 -5.02
N ARG A 53 9.50 4.26 -6.28
CA ARG A 53 9.32 5.48 -7.10
C ARG A 53 7.84 5.72 -7.42
N GLU A 54 7.13 4.68 -7.83
CA GLU A 54 5.71 4.79 -8.16
C GLU A 54 4.88 5.18 -6.93
N LEU A 55 5.18 4.57 -5.77
CA LEU A 55 4.50 4.91 -4.53
C LEU A 55 4.68 6.39 -4.17
N ARG A 56 5.90 6.93 -4.32
CA ARG A 56 6.16 8.36 -4.08
C ARG A 56 5.40 9.26 -5.05
N ARG A 57 5.33 8.86 -6.32
CA ARG A 57 4.54 9.58 -7.34
C ARG A 57 3.07 9.61 -6.95
N LEU A 58 2.48 8.46 -6.64
CA LEU A 58 1.07 8.36 -6.24
C LEU A 58 0.78 9.15 -4.96
N GLN A 59 1.70 9.15 -4.00
CA GLN A 59 1.58 9.97 -2.79
C GLN A 59 1.56 11.47 -3.12
N ALA A 60 2.43 11.93 -4.02
CA ALA A 60 2.43 13.32 -4.46
C ALA A 60 1.13 13.70 -5.20
N GLU A 61 0.64 12.81 -6.09
CA GLU A 61 -0.64 13.01 -6.78
C GLU A 61 -1.82 13.04 -5.79
N ASN A 62 -1.83 12.16 -4.79
CA ASN A 62 -2.88 12.14 -3.76
C ASN A 62 -2.90 13.43 -2.94
N GLU A 63 -1.73 13.94 -2.58
CA GLU A 63 -1.61 15.20 -1.82
C GLU A 63 -2.16 16.39 -2.62
N VAL A 64 -1.89 16.44 -3.92
CA VAL A 64 -2.50 17.45 -4.82
C VAL A 64 -4.02 17.31 -4.87
N LEU A 65 -4.54 16.09 -4.99
CA LEU A 65 -5.99 15.84 -5.00
C LEU A 65 -6.65 16.21 -3.67
N ARG A 66 -5.98 15.98 -2.54
CA ARG A 66 -6.46 16.38 -1.20
C ARG A 66 -6.54 17.89 -1.04
N GLN A 67 -5.60 18.62 -1.66
CA GLN A 67 -5.56 20.08 -1.63
C GLN A 67 -6.61 20.72 -2.54
N GLN A 68 -7.18 19.99 -3.50
CA GLN A 68 -8.29 20.50 -4.28
C GLN A 68 -9.52 20.64 -3.38
N PRO A 69 -10.04 21.86 -3.17
CA PRO A 69 -11.27 22.04 -2.42
C PRO A 69 -12.36 21.34 -3.21
N ARG A 70 -12.91 20.25 -2.67
CA ARG A 70 -14.04 19.56 -3.29
C ARG A 70 -15.20 20.55 -3.25
N PRO A 71 -15.65 21.13 -4.38
CA PRO A 71 -16.73 22.08 -4.34
C PRO A 71 -17.98 21.30 -4.00
N VAL A 72 -18.42 21.37 -2.74
CA VAL A 72 -19.74 20.89 -2.37
C VAL A 72 -20.70 21.87 -3.03
N PRO A 73 -21.55 21.43 -3.98
CA PRO A 73 -22.42 22.34 -4.69
C PRO A 73 -23.38 22.95 -3.68
N VAL A 74 -23.21 24.25 -3.39
CA VAL A 74 -24.01 25.01 -2.43
C VAL A 74 -25.49 24.83 -2.71
N LEU A 75 -25.86 24.78 -4.00
CA LEU A 75 -27.22 24.51 -4.45
C LEU A 75 -27.76 23.17 -3.91
N ALA A 76 -26.97 22.10 -3.93
CA ALA A 76 -27.40 20.79 -3.43
C ALA A 76 -27.62 20.81 -1.90
N VAL A 77 -26.77 21.53 -1.17
CA VAL A 77 -26.92 21.72 0.28
C VAL A 77 -28.22 22.49 0.58
N VAL A 78 -28.45 23.59 -0.13
CA VAL A 78 -29.67 24.41 0.01
C VAL A 78 -30.91 23.58 -0.32
N LEU A 79 -30.90 22.82 -1.42
CA LEU A 79 -32.02 21.99 -1.82
C LEU A 79 -32.32 20.91 -0.77
N ALA A 80 -31.29 20.27 -0.22
CA ALA A 80 -31.44 19.29 0.85
C ALA A 80 -32.05 19.90 2.12
N VAL A 81 -31.64 21.12 2.50
CA VAL A 81 -32.21 21.84 3.64
C VAL A 81 -33.67 22.20 3.40
N VAL A 82 -34.00 22.72 2.22
CA VAL A 82 -35.38 23.10 1.85
C VAL A 82 -36.30 21.88 1.82
N LEU A 83 -35.83 20.77 1.25
CA LEU A 83 -36.59 19.52 1.22
C LEU A 83 -36.78 18.92 2.63
N GLY A 84 -35.74 18.92 3.46
CA GLY A 84 -35.82 18.46 4.85
C GLY A 84 -36.79 19.31 5.69
N ALA A 85 -36.68 20.63 5.59
CA ALA A 85 -37.57 21.56 6.28
C ALA A 85 -39.02 21.46 5.77
N GLY A 86 -39.21 21.40 4.45
CA GLY A 86 -40.52 21.28 3.82
C GLY A 86 -41.22 19.96 4.17
N ALA A 87 -40.49 18.84 4.16
CA ALA A 87 -41.02 17.54 4.56
C ALA A 87 -41.37 17.51 6.06
N GLY A 88 -40.52 18.08 6.92
CA GLY A 88 -40.79 18.20 8.36
C GLY A 88 -42.02 19.06 8.65
N PHE A 89 -42.19 20.18 7.96
CA PHE A 89 -43.36 21.04 8.10
C PHE A 89 -44.64 20.40 7.59
N ALA A 90 -44.59 19.71 6.44
CA ALA A 90 -45.74 19.00 5.88
C ALA A 90 -46.20 17.88 6.82
N LEU A 91 -45.27 17.08 7.36
CA LEU A 91 -45.58 16.04 8.34
C LEU A 91 -46.16 16.61 9.65
N ALA A 92 -45.66 17.77 10.10
CA ALA A 92 -46.18 18.45 11.30
C ALA A 92 -47.62 18.99 11.11
N ARG A 93 -48.05 19.26 9.86
CA ARG A 93 -49.39 19.78 9.54
C ARG A 93 -50.43 18.69 9.26
N VAL A 94 -49.98 17.46 9.02
CA VAL A 94 -50.84 16.28 8.75
C VAL A 94 -51.16 15.50 10.03
N ARG A 95 -50.59 15.89 11.18
CA ARG A 95 -50.88 15.36 12.51
C ARG A 95 -51.76 16.32 13.30
#